data_AF-A0A9W8Q9F0-F1
#
_entry.id   AF-A0A9W8Q9F0-F1
#
_cell.length_a   1.000
_cell.length_b   1.000
_cell.length_c   1.000
_cell.angle_alpha   90.00
_cell.angle_beta   90.00
_cell.angle_gamma   90.00
#
_symmetry.space_group_name_H-M   'P 1'
#
loop_
_entity.id
_entity.type
_entity.pdbx_description
1 polymer ?
#
loop_
_entity_poly.entity_id
_entity_poly.type
_entity_poly.pdbx_seq_one_letter_code
_entity_poly.pdbx_strand_id
1 'polypeptide(L)'
;MQWPSVSMHETGTALAPCVLDAFTKASIAACDSIDGLEDGVISLPGSCEFDPYSQVGKYASCAGESIQLTDKHAFIIKQIFNGPTTPSGRQLFVGSEVGTNLSAAVSTTCTQNNTNCTADGVIYSNQWIPKFVVKNYGFNPLTITCKQFYRFFSQSKQEYDWIIGTGDANLQHLRSTDTKLLSFHGFADEVIPPKNTVQYYHKAISFDANVTDYYRLFLAPGVMHCGGGLGPNPTAMLNVLEGWVEHGKAPTELDAVATAANGTTGHRSVCMYPASSKYTGGDPTVASSFTCS
;
A
#
# COMPACT_ATOMS: atom_id res chain seq x y z
N MET A 1 -4.87 -2.02 9.42
CA MET A 1 -6.08 -2.72 8.93
C MET A 1 -6.21 -4.07 9.66
N GLN A 2 -7.36 -4.41 10.25
CA GLN A 2 -7.57 -5.68 10.99
C GLN A 2 -7.74 -6.91 10.06
N TRP A 3 -7.92 -6.72 8.76
CA TRP A 3 -8.27 -7.78 7.82
C TRP A 3 -7.29 -8.98 7.78
N PRO A 4 -5.95 -8.79 7.85
CA PRO A 4 -5.02 -9.92 7.91
C PRO A 4 -5.25 -10.80 9.14
N SER A 5 -5.43 -10.22 10.33
CA SER A 5 -5.66 -11.00 11.56
C SER A 5 -7.02 -11.71 11.56
N VAL A 6 -8.04 -11.11 10.95
CA VAL A 6 -9.34 -11.79 10.72
C VAL A 6 -9.16 -13.02 9.82
N SER A 7 -8.40 -12.88 8.73
CA SER A 7 -8.12 -14.00 7.80
C SER A 7 -7.32 -15.12 8.49
N MET A 8 -6.36 -14.76 9.35
CA MET A 8 -5.62 -15.73 10.16
C MET A 8 -6.51 -16.45 11.19
N HIS A 9 -7.43 -15.71 11.83
CA HIS A 9 -8.37 -16.28 12.78
C HIS A 9 -9.31 -17.30 12.12
N GLU A 10 -9.90 -16.95 10.98
CA GLU A 10 -10.81 -17.81 10.21
C GLU A 10 -10.15 -19.08 9.70
N THR A 11 -8.88 -19.00 9.30
CA THR A 11 -8.12 -20.15 8.81
C THR A 11 -7.47 -20.98 9.93
N GLY A 12 -7.43 -20.44 11.15
CA GLY A 12 -6.68 -20.99 12.27
C GLY A 12 -5.18 -21.04 11.98
N THR A 13 -4.63 -20.05 11.28
CA THR A 13 -3.23 -20.04 10.84
C THR A 13 -2.66 -18.63 10.92
N ALA A 14 -1.69 -18.42 11.81
CA ALA A 14 -0.89 -17.20 11.85
C ALA A 14 0.33 -17.33 10.94
N LEU A 15 0.69 -16.25 10.26
CA LEU A 15 1.86 -16.24 9.36
C LEU A 15 3.10 -15.80 10.10
N ALA A 16 4.17 -16.61 10.05
CA ALA A 16 5.47 -16.17 10.55
C ALA A 16 6.05 -15.02 9.70
N PRO A 17 6.84 -14.10 10.28
CA PRO A 17 7.52 -13.05 9.52
C PRO A 17 8.34 -13.56 8.33
N CYS A 18 9.08 -14.67 8.51
CA CYS A 18 9.83 -15.30 7.43
C CYS A 18 8.95 -15.84 6.29
N VAL A 19 7.71 -16.26 6.58
CA VAL A 19 6.73 -16.67 5.55
C VAL A 19 6.26 -15.44 4.79
N LEU A 20 5.92 -14.35 5.50
CA LEU A 20 5.54 -13.06 4.90
C LEU A 20 6.68 -12.51 4.00
N ASP A 21 7.92 -12.59 4.45
CA ASP A 21 9.11 -12.19 3.67
C ASP A 21 9.29 -13.05 2.42
N ALA A 22 9.04 -14.36 2.51
CA ALA A 22 9.14 -15.26 1.35
C ALA A 22 8.12 -14.88 0.26
N PHE A 23 6.88 -14.57 0.65
CA PHE A 23 5.87 -14.08 -0.31
C PHE A 23 6.20 -12.70 -0.86
N THR A 24 6.72 -11.79 -0.02
CA THR A 24 7.16 -10.45 -0.47
C THR A 24 8.23 -10.59 -1.55
N LYS A 25 9.30 -11.36 -1.27
CA LYS A 25 10.39 -11.62 -2.22
C LYS A 25 9.91 -12.28 -3.51
N ALA A 26 9.04 -13.28 -3.40
CA ALA A 26 8.47 -13.95 -4.57
C ALA A 26 7.65 -13.00 -5.44
N SER A 27 6.91 -12.08 -4.81
CA SER A 27 6.09 -11.09 -5.51
C SER A 27 6.92 -10.03 -6.21
N ILE A 28 8.01 -9.56 -5.58
CA ILE A 28 8.98 -8.64 -6.21
C ILE A 28 9.66 -9.34 -7.38
N ALA A 29 10.20 -10.55 -7.17
CA ALA A 29 10.88 -11.30 -8.23
C ALA A 29 9.99 -11.59 -9.45
N ALA A 30 8.67 -11.71 -9.26
CA ALA A 30 7.73 -11.90 -10.36
C ALA A 30 7.48 -10.63 -11.19
N CYS A 31 7.75 -9.44 -10.64
CA CYS A 31 7.23 -8.19 -11.17
C CYS A 31 8.23 -7.04 -11.35
N ASP A 32 9.41 -7.13 -10.73
CA ASP A 32 10.48 -6.12 -10.79
C ASP A 32 10.83 -5.76 -12.25
N SER A 33 11.24 -6.76 -13.03
CA SER A 33 11.66 -6.57 -14.43
C SER A 33 10.59 -6.05 -15.41
N ILE A 34 9.32 -5.94 -15.01
CA ILE A 34 8.22 -5.50 -15.90
C ILE A 34 8.42 -4.07 -16.39
N ASP A 35 9.05 -3.21 -15.58
CA ASP A 35 9.35 -1.82 -15.95
C ASP A 35 10.64 -1.66 -16.78
N GLY A 36 11.34 -2.77 -17.04
CA GLY A 36 12.58 -2.83 -17.82
C GLY A 36 13.85 -2.75 -16.97
N LEU A 37 13.75 -2.66 -15.65
CA LEU A 37 14.88 -2.63 -14.71
C LEU A 37 14.67 -3.66 -13.61
N GLU A 38 15.73 -4.38 -13.23
CA GLU A 38 15.70 -5.29 -12.08
C GLU A 38 16.48 -4.62 -10.93
N ASP A 39 15.78 -3.84 -10.11
CA ASP A 39 16.36 -3.09 -8.99
C ASP A 39 15.64 -3.31 -7.65
N GLY A 40 14.72 -4.27 -7.60
CA GLY A 40 13.89 -4.59 -6.44
C GLY A 40 12.72 -3.64 -6.25
N VAL A 41 12.40 -2.79 -7.23
CA VAL A 41 11.31 -1.82 -7.20
C VAL A 41 10.26 -2.18 -8.24
N ILE A 42 9.02 -2.41 -7.81
CA ILE A 42 7.91 -2.55 -8.75
C ILE A 42 7.38 -1.15 -9.11
N SER A 43 7.76 -0.63 -10.29
CA SER A 43 7.27 0.68 -10.78
C SER A 43 5.92 0.63 -11.48
N LEU A 44 5.51 -0.56 -11.93
CA LEU A 44 4.27 -0.81 -12.66
C LEU A 44 3.39 -1.89 -11.99
N PRO A 45 2.97 -1.74 -10.71
CA PRO A 45 2.23 -2.79 -10.01
C PRO A 45 0.88 -3.12 -10.65
N GLY A 46 0.27 -2.18 -11.38
CA GLY A 46 -0.94 -2.46 -12.17
C GLY A 46 -0.72 -3.44 -13.35
N SER A 47 0.53 -3.65 -13.76
CA SER A 47 0.92 -4.62 -14.81
C SER A 47 1.44 -5.95 -14.22
N CYS A 48 1.52 -6.04 -12.88
CA CYS A 48 2.03 -7.20 -12.17
C CYS A 48 0.92 -8.19 -11.85
N GLU A 49 1.02 -9.41 -12.38
CA GLU A 49 0.14 -10.52 -12.03
C GLU A 49 0.90 -11.54 -11.16
N PHE A 50 0.75 -11.43 -9.84
CA PHE A 50 1.28 -12.39 -8.88
C PHE A 50 0.16 -13.17 -8.21
N ASP A 51 0.13 -14.49 -8.42
CA ASP A 51 -0.78 -15.39 -7.67
C ASP A 51 -0.03 -16.06 -6.50
N PRO A 52 -0.39 -15.80 -5.24
CA PRO A 52 0.27 -16.40 -4.08
C PRO A 52 0.25 -17.94 -4.09
N TYR A 53 -0.74 -18.56 -4.74
CA TYR A 53 -0.81 -20.03 -4.84
C TYR A 53 0.37 -20.64 -5.63
N SER A 54 1.05 -19.85 -6.48
CA SER A 54 2.28 -20.28 -7.16
C SER A 54 3.45 -20.61 -6.22
N GLN A 55 3.34 -20.24 -4.94
CA GLN A 55 4.37 -20.51 -3.92
C GLN A 55 4.05 -21.73 -3.05
N VAL A 56 2.85 -22.31 -3.15
CA VAL A 56 2.47 -23.50 -2.37
C VAL A 56 3.42 -24.66 -2.68
N GLY A 57 3.85 -25.36 -1.63
CA GLY A 57 4.81 -26.46 -1.71
C GLY A 57 6.29 -26.03 -1.66
N LYS A 58 6.60 -24.75 -1.90
CA LYS A 58 7.94 -24.18 -1.67
C LYS A 58 8.19 -23.96 -0.17
N TYR A 59 9.38 -23.48 0.18
CA TYR A 59 9.81 -23.35 1.57
C TYR A 59 10.28 -21.94 1.90
N ALA A 60 9.89 -21.44 3.08
CA ALA A 60 10.45 -20.25 3.71
C ALA A 60 11.56 -20.65 4.70
N SER A 61 12.67 -19.91 4.70
CA SER A 61 13.77 -20.08 5.65
C SER A 61 13.50 -19.27 6.92
N CYS A 62 13.40 -19.94 8.06
CA CYS A 62 12.93 -19.38 9.33
C CYS A 62 13.89 -19.73 10.47
N ALA A 63 14.94 -18.91 10.69
CA ALA A 63 15.86 -19.04 11.83
C ALA A 63 16.32 -20.48 12.14
N GLY A 64 16.82 -21.20 11.13
CA GLY A 64 17.29 -22.58 11.26
C GLY A 64 16.24 -23.65 10.94
N GLU A 65 14.97 -23.26 10.84
CA GLU A 65 13.87 -24.12 10.40
C GLU A 65 13.47 -23.81 8.95
N SER A 66 12.79 -24.77 8.32
CA SER A 66 12.20 -24.60 6.99
C SER A 66 10.70 -24.82 7.08
N ILE A 67 9.92 -23.78 6.79
CA ILE A 67 8.45 -23.85 6.83
C ILE A 67 7.95 -24.04 5.40
N GLN A 68 7.26 -25.15 5.14
CA GLN A 68 6.60 -25.35 3.86
C GLN A 68 5.42 -24.39 3.71
N LEU A 69 5.33 -23.75 2.55
CA LEU A 69 4.25 -22.83 2.21
C LEU A 69 2.99 -23.63 1.85
N THR A 70 1.88 -23.32 2.52
CA THR A 70 0.62 -24.06 2.41
C THR A 70 -0.45 -23.25 1.69
N ASP A 71 -1.55 -23.92 1.30
CA ASP A 71 -2.73 -23.25 0.74
C ASP A 71 -3.31 -22.19 1.67
N LYS A 72 -3.24 -22.41 2.99
CA LYS A 72 -3.69 -21.42 3.98
C LYS A 72 -2.81 -20.18 3.97
N HIS A 73 -1.49 -20.33 3.82
CA HIS A 73 -0.60 -19.18 3.66
C HIS A 73 -0.97 -18.38 2.41
N ALA A 74 -1.04 -19.04 1.25
CA ALA A 74 -1.39 -18.41 0.00
C ALA A 74 -2.77 -17.72 0.04
N PHE A 75 -3.77 -18.36 0.67
CA PHE A 75 -5.09 -17.78 0.87
C PHE A 75 -5.02 -16.46 1.65
N ILE A 76 -4.34 -16.44 2.80
CA ILE A 76 -4.22 -15.23 3.63
C ILE A 76 -3.50 -14.11 2.86
N ILE A 77 -2.41 -14.42 2.15
CA ILE A 77 -1.70 -13.45 1.31
C ILE A 77 -2.63 -12.88 0.23
N LYS A 78 -3.44 -13.72 -0.42
CA LYS A 78 -4.42 -13.27 -1.41
C LYS A 78 -5.49 -12.35 -0.80
N GLN A 79 -5.93 -12.64 0.43
CA GLN A 79 -6.85 -11.74 1.15
C GLN A 79 -6.21 -10.38 1.47
N ILE A 80 -4.91 -10.33 1.76
CA ILE A 80 -4.17 -9.07 2.00
C ILE A 80 -4.12 -8.21 0.73
N PHE A 81 -3.77 -8.80 -0.42
CA PHE A 81 -3.68 -8.06 -1.69
C PHE A 81 -5.05 -7.64 -2.26
N ASN A 82 -6.10 -8.41 -2.00
CA ASN A 82 -7.46 -8.10 -2.48
C ASN A 82 -8.22 -7.13 -1.57
N GLY A 83 -7.93 -7.18 -0.26
CA GLY A 83 -8.70 -6.47 0.75
C GLY A 83 -10.05 -7.14 1.07
N PRO A 84 -10.76 -6.65 2.09
CA PRO A 84 -12.01 -7.25 2.55
C PRO A 84 -13.14 -7.09 1.52
N THR A 85 -13.70 -8.23 1.09
CA THR A 85 -14.87 -8.30 0.20
C THR A 85 -15.97 -9.12 0.87
N THR A 86 -17.21 -8.65 0.80
CA THR A 86 -18.38 -9.38 1.34
C THR A 86 -18.71 -10.61 0.48
N PRO A 87 -19.48 -11.59 1.00
CA PRO A 87 -19.94 -12.73 0.21
C PRO A 87 -20.77 -12.35 -1.03
N SER A 88 -21.38 -11.15 -1.03
CA SER A 88 -22.12 -10.61 -2.17
C SER A 88 -21.22 -9.93 -3.23
N GLY A 89 -19.89 -9.98 -3.06
CA GLY A 89 -18.93 -9.35 -3.98
C GLY A 89 -18.68 -7.85 -3.75
N ARG A 90 -19.19 -7.26 -2.66
CA ARG A 90 -18.95 -5.84 -2.37
C ARG A 90 -17.59 -5.65 -1.71
N GLN A 91 -16.67 -4.96 -2.39
CA GLN A 91 -15.39 -4.54 -1.79
C GLN A 91 -15.66 -3.49 -0.70
N LEU A 92 -15.16 -3.73 0.51
CA LEU A 92 -15.30 -2.82 1.65
C LEU A 92 -14.12 -1.84 1.73
N PHE A 93 -12.91 -2.34 1.43
CA PHE A 93 -11.69 -1.55 1.37
C PHE A 93 -10.72 -2.21 0.39
N VAL A 94 -9.81 -1.44 -0.17
CA VAL A 94 -8.75 -1.95 -1.06
C VAL A 94 -7.77 -2.81 -0.28
N GLY A 95 -7.11 -3.74 -0.97
CA GLY A 95 -5.96 -4.48 -0.43
C GLY A 95 -4.64 -3.79 -0.73
N SER A 96 -3.56 -4.31 -0.15
CA SER A 96 -2.19 -3.84 -0.37
C SER A 96 -1.75 -4.03 -1.83
N GLU A 97 -0.71 -3.31 -2.23
CA GLU A 97 -0.08 -3.54 -3.53
C GLU A 97 0.78 -4.79 -3.50
N VAL A 98 0.96 -5.39 -4.69
CA VAL A 98 1.99 -6.41 -4.85
C VAL A 98 3.35 -5.74 -4.68
N GLY A 99 4.27 -6.37 -3.94
CA GLY A 99 5.55 -5.76 -3.57
C GLY A 99 5.55 -5.02 -2.23
N THR A 100 4.39 -4.79 -1.61
CA THR A 100 4.33 -4.29 -0.22
C THR A 100 5.12 -5.22 0.71
N ASN A 101 5.90 -4.65 1.62
CA ASN A 101 6.57 -5.42 2.67
C ASN A 101 5.54 -6.04 3.63
N LEU A 102 5.26 -7.33 3.46
CA LEU A 102 4.21 -8.01 4.21
C LEU A 102 4.56 -8.21 5.70
N SER A 103 5.84 -8.38 6.05
CA SER A 103 6.26 -8.53 7.46
C SER A 103 6.21 -7.20 8.22
N ALA A 104 6.22 -6.07 7.51
CA ALA A 104 5.93 -4.76 8.09
C ALA A 104 4.41 -4.46 8.13
N ALA A 105 3.64 -4.93 7.15
CA ALA A 105 2.18 -4.72 7.08
C ALA A 105 1.38 -5.58 8.07
N VAL A 106 1.93 -6.72 8.49
CA VAL A 106 1.24 -7.74 9.28
C VAL A 106 2.00 -8.03 10.57
N SER A 107 1.36 -7.76 11.71
CA SER A 107 1.95 -8.02 13.03
C SER A 107 1.60 -9.41 13.54
N THR A 108 2.64 -10.19 13.83
CA THR A 108 2.56 -11.52 14.46
C THR A 108 3.67 -11.70 15.46
N THR A 109 3.36 -12.30 16.60
CA THR A 109 4.34 -12.73 17.60
C THR A 109 4.55 -14.22 17.45
N CYS A 110 5.82 -14.64 17.43
CA CYS A 110 6.18 -16.04 17.26
C CYS A 110 7.14 -16.52 18.35
N THR A 111 7.02 -17.81 18.68
CA THR A 111 7.94 -18.55 19.57
C THR A 111 8.46 -19.79 18.84
N GLN A 112 9.37 -20.54 19.47
CA GLN A 112 9.90 -21.81 18.96
C GLN A 112 10.44 -21.69 17.52
N ASN A 113 11.42 -20.81 17.30
CA ASN A 113 12.02 -20.58 15.98
C ASN A 113 10.99 -20.31 14.86
N ASN A 114 9.97 -19.50 15.15
CA ASN A 114 8.89 -19.12 14.23
C ASN A 114 7.89 -20.22 13.85
N THR A 115 7.88 -21.36 14.55
CA THR A 115 6.93 -22.46 14.27
C THR A 115 5.60 -22.31 15.01
N ASN A 116 5.55 -21.52 16.09
CA ASN A 116 4.33 -21.24 16.84
C ASN A 116 4.06 -19.73 16.89
N CYS A 117 3.14 -19.25 16.05
CA CYS A 117 2.83 -17.84 15.88
C CYS A 117 1.37 -17.52 16.23
N THR A 118 1.14 -16.29 16.68
CA THR A 118 -0.18 -15.71 16.88
C THR A 118 -0.29 -14.35 16.18
N ALA A 119 -1.49 -14.03 15.68
CA ALA A 119 -1.76 -12.70 15.12
C ALA A 119 -1.89 -11.67 16.24
N ASP A 120 -1.23 -10.53 16.11
CA ASP A 120 -1.34 -9.43 17.08
C ASP A 120 -2.31 -8.34 16.61
N GLY A 121 -2.70 -8.37 15.33
CA GLY A 121 -3.52 -7.32 14.72
C GLY A 121 -2.74 -6.01 14.58
N VAL A 122 -3.45 -4.92 14.30
CA VAL A 122 -2.82 -3.59 14.17
C VAL A 122 -3.27 -2.71 15.33
N ILE A 123 -2.33 -2.03 15.98
CA ILE A 123 -2.59 -1.24 17.21
C ILE A 123 -3.79 -0.31 17.06
N TYR A 124 -3.91 0.40 15.94
CA TYR A 124 -5.02 1.32 15.69
C TYR A 124 -6.38 0.60 15.64
N SER A 125 -6.47 -0.53 14.95
CA SER A 125 -7.70 -1.32 14.87
C SER A 125 -8.02 -2.01 16.19
N ASN A 126 -6.99 -2.44 16.93
CA ASN A 126 -7.14 -3.03 18.26
C ASN A 126 -7.67 -2.04 19.30
N GLN A 127 -7.48 -0.73 19.08
CA GLN A 127 -8.07 0.31 19.92
C GLN A 127 -9.43 0.77 19.36
N TRP A 128 -9.54 0.97 18.05
CA TRP A 128 -10.75 1.48 17.40
C TRP A 128 -11.95 0.57 17.61
N ILE A 129 -11.81 -0.73 17.36
CA ILE A 129 -12.95 -1.65 17.39
C ILE A 129 -13.52 -1.78 18.82
N PRO A 130 -12.73 -2.09 19.87
CA PRO A 130 -13.28 -2.21 21.22
C PRO A 130 -13.82 -0.88 21.78
N LYS A 131 -13.13 0.23 21.55
CA LYS A 131 -13.44 1.52 22.19
C LYS A 131 -14.56 2.30 21.50
N PHE A 132 -14.57 2.33 20.17
CA PHE A 132 -15.49 3.16 19.39
C PHE A 132 -16.62 2.35 18.77
N VAL A 133 -16.32 1.19 18.18
CA VAL A 133 -17.35 0.41 17.47
C VAL A 133 -18.17 -0.46 18.42
N VAL A 134 -17.51 -1.33 19.19
CA VAL A 134 -18.18 -2.27 20.10
C VAL A 134 -18.51 -1.62 21.45
N LYS A 135 -17.77 -0.56 21.84
CA LYS A 135 -17.93 0.16 23.12
C LYS A 135 -17.81 -0.77 24.33
N ASN A 136 -16.92 -1.75 24.22
CA ASN A 136 -16.56 -2.69 25.26
C ASN A 136 -15.03 -2.82 25.31
N TYR A 137 -14.41 -2.22 26.33
CA TYR A 137 -12.95 -2.18 26.50
C TYR A 137 -12.32 -3.56 26.72
N GLY A 138 -13.10 -4.55 27.18
CA GLY A 138 -12.65 -5.94 27.33
C GLY A 138 -12.78 -6.80 26.08
N PHE A 139 -13.33 -6.26 24.98
CA PHE A 139 -13.50 -7.01 23.74
C PHE A 139 -12.15 -7.32 23.09
N ASN A 140 -11.88 -8.59 22.78
CA ASN A 140 -10.66 -9.01 22.09
C ASN A 140 -10.86 -8.94 20.55
N PRO A 141 -10.24 -7.97 19.86
CA PRO A 141 -10.40 -7.77 18.42
C PRO A 141 -9.72 -8.86 17.56
N LEU A 142 -8.94 -9.75 18.15
CA LEU A 142 -8.28 -10.87 17.46
C LEU A 142 -9.19 -12.10 17.31
N THR A 143 -10.37 -12.07 17.94
CA THR A 143 -11.40 -13.12 17.85
C THR A 143 -12.49 -12.79 16.83
N ILE A 144 -12.28 -11.73 16.03
CA ILE A 144 -13.27 -11.26 15.05
C ILE A 144 -13.32 -12.22 13.87
N THR A 145 -14.52 -12.74 13.62
CA THR A 145 -14.86 -13.49 12.39
C THR A 145 -15.05 -12.54 11.20
N CYS A 146 -14.97 -13.03 9.96
CA CYS A 146 -15.30 -12.28 8.75
C CYS A 146 -16.70 -11.65 8.85
N LYS A 147 -17.69 -12.41 9.34
CA LYS A 147 -19.07 -11.92 9.52
C LYS A 147 -19.13 -10.74 10.48
N GLN A 148 -18.43 -10.81 11.61
CA GLN A 148 -18.33 -9.71 12.56
C GLN A 148 -17.57 -8.52 11.96
N PHE A 149 -16.47 -8.76 11.24
CA PHE A 149 -15.72 -7.71 10.57
C PHE A 149 -16.59 -6.89 9.62
N TYR A 150 -17.39 -7.55 8.76
CA TYR A 150 -18.29 -6.84 7.85
C TYR A 150 -19.32 -5.97 8.59
N ARG A 151 -19.88 -6.48 9.69
CA ARG A 151 -20.81 -5.73 10.53
C ARG A 151 -20.12 -4.53 11.17
N PHE A 152 -18.96 -4.73 11.80
CA PHE A 152 -18.21 -3.68 12.49
C PHE A 152 -17.68 -2.62 11.53
N PHE A 153 -17.27 -3.01 10.33
CA PHE A 153 -16.91 -2.06 9.27
C PHE A 153 -18.10 -1.17 8.89
N SER A 154 -19.26 -1.78 8.63
CA SER A 154 -20.49 -1.05 8.31
C SER A 154 -20.92 -0.11 9.45
N GLN A 155 -20.89 -0.60 10.69
CA GLN A 155 -21.20 0.19 11.87
C GLN A 155 -20.24 1.37 12.04
N SER A 156 -18.93 1.13 11.88
CA SER A 156 -17.91 2.19 11.96
C SER A 156 -18.16 3.31 10.96
N LYS A 157 -18.52 2.97 9.71
CA LYS A 157 -18.86 3.97 8.70
C LYS A 157 -20.14 4.72 9.07
N GLN A 158 -21.20 4.03 9.49
CA GLN A 158 -22.47 4.66 9.86
C GLN A 158 -22.31 5.65 11.02
N GLU A 159 -21.51 5.31 12.03
CA GLU A 159 -21.37 6.14 13.24
C GLU A 159 -20.37 7.29 13.05
N TYR A 160 -19.29 7.09 12.29
CA TYR A 160 -18.11 7.98 12.33
C TYR A 160 -17.69 8.59 10.99
N ASP A 161 -18.22 8.13 9.86
CA ASP A 161 -17.72 8.59 8.54
C ASP A 161 -17.93 10.10 8.33
N TRP A 162 -19.03 10.64 8.84
CA TRP A 162 -19.33 12.07 8.75
C TRP A 162 -18.40 12.95 9.61
N ILE A 163 -17.64 12.36 10.54
CA ILE A 163 -16.71 13.08 11.42
C ILE A 163 -15.27 12.96 10.92
N ILE A 164 -14.83 11.73 10.61
CA ILE A 164 -13.42 11.41 10.36
C ILE A 164 -13.18 10.67 9.04
N GLY A 165 -14.22 10.47 8.23
CA GLY A 165 -14.12 9.72 6.98
C GLY A 165 -13.25 10.42 5.93
N THR A 166 -13.27 11.76 5.91
CA THR A 166 -12.46 12.63 5.03
C THR A 166 -12.50 12.18 3.56
N GLY A 167 -13.67 11.70 3.12
CA GLY A 167 -13.86 11.04 1.82
C GLY A 167 -14.59 11.88 0.78
N ASP A 168 -14.84 13.17 1.06
CA ASP A 168 -15.47 14.08 0.09
C ASP A 168 -14.49 14.38 -1.05
N ALA A 169 -14.84 13.94 -2.26
CA ALA A 169 -14.05 14.11 -3.46
C ALA A 169 -14.56 15.26 -4.34
N ASN A 170 -15.61 15.98 -3.93
CA ASN A 170 -16.05 17.19 -4.61
C ASN A 170 -15.14 18.37 -4.20
N LEU A 171 -14.07 18.57 -4.95
CA LEU A 171 -13.05 19.57 -4.67
C LEU A 171 -13.29 20.91 -5.38
N GLN A 172 -14.51 21.19 -5.87
CA GLN A 172 -14.82 22.43 -6.62
C GLN A 172 -14.52 23.71 -5.83
N HIS A 173 -14.57 23.66 -4.50
CA HIS A 173 -14.20 24.83 -3.69
C HIS A 173 -12.73 25.21 -3.88
N LEU A 174 -11.82 24.23 -3.94
CA LEU A 174 -10.39 24.48 -4.20
C LEU A 174 -10.19 25.21 -5.53
N ARG A 175 -10.93 24.79 -6.58
CA ARG A 175 -10.93 25.46 -7.88
C ARG A 175 -11.42 26.91 -7.77
N SER A 176 -12.53 27.15 -7.07
CA SER A 176 -13.14 28.48 -6.94
C SER A 176 -12.27 29.49 -6.18
N THR A 177 -11.35 29.01 -5.36
CA THR A 177 -10.43 29.84 -4.56
C THR A 177 -9.00 29.78 -5.06
N ASP A 178 -8.77 29.18 -6.23
CA ASP A 178 -7.44 28.97 -6.83
C ASP A 178 -6.46 28.19 -5.93
N THR A 179 -6.98 27.41 -4.97
CA THR A 179 -6.18 26.60 -4.04
C THR A 179 -5.59 25.38 -4.73
N LYS A 180 -4.31 25.10 -4.47
CA LYS A 180 -3.60 23.93 -5.02
C LYS A 180 -3.45 22.82 -3.99
N LEU A 181 -3.69 21.59 -4.42
CA LEU A 181 -3.47 20.37 -3.65
C LEU A 181 -2.39 19.54 -4.37
N LEU A 182 -1.27 19.33 -3.68
CA LEU A 182 -0.19 18.47 -4.12
C LEU A 182 -0.16 17.24 -3.21
N SER A 183 -0.26 16.04 -3.77
CA SER A 183 -0.20 14.80 -3.01
C SER A 183 0.80 13.82 -3.59
N PHE A 184 1.50 13.10 -2.72
CA PHE A 184 2.24 11.91 -3.10
C PHE A 184 1.80 10.72 -2.24
N HIS A 185 1.99 9.51 -2.75
CA HIS A 185 1.82 8.27 -1.99
C HIS A 185 2.90 7.27 -2.42
N GLY A 186 3.58 6.65 -1.45
CA GLY A 186 4.49 5.54 -1.73
C GLY A 186 3.74 4.33 -2.27
N PHE A 187 4.21 3.75 -3.37
CA PHE A 187 3.50 2.64 -4.01
C PHE A 187 3.70 1.31 -3.27
N ALA A 188 4.74 1.21 -2.44
CA ALA A 188 5.03 0.07 -1.59
C ALA A 188 4.55 0.26 -0.13
N ASP A 189 3.73 1.27 0.14
CA ASP A 189 3.21 1.61 1.48
C ASP A 189 2.53 0.39 2.13
N GLU A 190 3.10 -0.01 3.27
CA GLU A 190 2.71 -1.17 4.06
C GLU A 190 1.62 -0.88 5.10
N VAL A 191 1.33 0.41 5.35
CA VAL A 191 0.38 0.86 6.37
C VAL A 191 -0.95 1.25 5.74
N ILE A 192 -0.91 2.03 4.66
CA ILE A 192 -2.08 2.56 3.94
C ILE A 192 -1.97 2.14 2.47
N PRO A 193 -2.93 1.38 1.92
CA PRO A 193 -2.83 0.96 0.53
C PRO A 193 -2.98 2.15 -0.43
N PRO A 194 -2.04 2.37 -1.36
CA PRO A 194 -2.07 3.48 -2.30
C PRO A 194 -3.25 3.41 -3.28
N LYS A 195 -3.80 2.21 -3.54
CA LYS A 195 -5.07 2.01 -4.26
C LYS A 195 -6.20 2.89 -3.71
N ASN A 196 -6.22 3.19 -2.40
CA ASN A 196 -7.24 4.03 -1.81
C ASN A 196 -7.11 5.49 -2.26
N THR A 197 -5.88 6.01 -2.34
CA THR A 197 -5.61 7.35 -2.88
C THR A 197 -5.94 7.43 -4.35
N VAL A 198 -5.63 6.39 -5.13
CA VAL A 198 -6.02 6.29 -6.55
C VAL A 198 -7.54 6.29 -6.70
N GLN A 199 -8.29 5.54 -5.89
CA GLN A 199 -9.75 5.58 -5.90
C GLN A 199 -10.31 6.96 -5.55
N TYR A 200 -9.72 7.68 -4.59
CA TYR A 200 -10.10 9.05 -4.27
C TYR A 200 -9.85 10.01 -5.45
N TYR A 201 -8.68 9.90 -6.08
CA TYR A 201 -8.30 10.69 -7.25
C TYR A 201 -9.28 10.53 -8.41
N HIS A 202 -9.64 9.29 -8.75
CA HIS A 202 -10.64 9.00 -9.79
C HIS A 202 -12.04 9.53 -9.44
N LYS A 203 -12.43 9.47 -8.16
CA LYS A 203 -13.68 10.12 -7.72
C LYS A 203 -13.63 11.63 -7.93
N ALA A 204 -12.50 12.28 -7.61
CA ALA A 204 -12.35 13.72 -7.83
C ALA A 204 -12.43 14.09 -9.32
N ILE A 205 -11.78 13.32 -10.20
CA ILE A 205 -11.90 13.46 -11.67
C ILE A 205 -13.36 13.35 -12.12
N SER A 206 -14.14 12.43 -11.52
CA SER A 206 -15.55 12.27 -11.88
C SER A 206 -16.44 13.47 -11.53
N PHE A 207 -16.02 14.32 -10.58
CA PHE A 207 -16.70 15.58 -10.24
C PHE A 207 -16.24 16.77 -11.10
N ASP A 208 -14.98 16.77 -11.55
CA ASP A 208 -14.40 17.79 -12.43
C ASP A 208 -13.31 17.20 -13.32
N ALA A 209 -13.54 17.17 -14.63
CA ALA A 209 -12.55 16.68 -15.60
C ALA A 209 -11.26 17.53 -15.63
N ASN A 210 -11.28 18.76 -15.11
CA ASN A 210 -10.12 19.65 -15.03
C ASN A 210 -9.46 19.63 -13.64
N VAL A 211 -9.73 18.61 -12.81
CA VAL A 211 -9.19 18.51 -11.46
C VAL A 211 -7.66 18.60 -11.41
N THR A 212 -6.95 18.20 -12.48
CA THR A 212 -5.48 18.29 -12.61
C THR A 212 -4.93 19.72 -12.59
N ASP A 213 -5.77 20.72 -12.83
CA ASP A 213 -5.39 22.15 -12.78
C ASP A 213 -5.17 22.64 -11.34
N TYR A 214 -5.69 21.92 -10.35
CA TYR A 214 -5.59 22.29 -8.94
C TYR A 214 -5.33 21.12 -7.97
N TYR A 215 -5.41 19.87 -8.41
CA TYR A 215 -5.05 18.68 -7.63
C TYR A 215 -4.18 17.71 -8.46
N ARG A 216 -2.92 17.56 -8.06
CA ARG A 216 -1.96 16.65 -8.69
C ARG A 216 -1.51 15.56 -7.73
N LEU A 217 -1.59 14.32 -8.20
CA LEU A 217 -1.19 13.11 -7.49
C LEU A 217 0.09 12.53 -8.11
N PHE A 218 1.02 12.13 -7.26
CA PHE A 218 2.26 11.47 -7.62
C PHE A 218 2.36 10.13 -6.88
N LEU A 219 2.47 9.03 -7.61
CA LEU A 219 2.69 7.71 -7.00
C LEU A 219 4.17 7.38 -7.12
N ALA A 220 4.84 7.14 -5.99
CA ALA A 220 6.29 6.91 -5.95
C ALA A 220 6.58 5.40 -5.82
N PRO A 221 7.00 4.71 -6.90
CA PRO A 221 7.39 3.30 -6.87
C PRO A 221 8.34 2.98 -5.73
N GLY A 222 8.21 1.81 -5.09
CA GLY A 222 9.18 1.33 -4.10
C GLY A 222 9.34 2.18 -2.83
N VAL A 223 8.64 3.32 -2.72
CA VAL A 223 8.58 4.14 -1.51
C VAL A 223 7.56 3.54 -0.55
N MET A 224 7.99 3.39 0.70
CA MET A 224 7.21 2.83 1.81
C MET A 224 6.30 3.89 2.45
N HIS A 225 5.74 3.60 3.62
CA HIS A 225 4.87 4.53 4.32
C HIS A 225 5.56 5.88 4.61
N CYS A 226 5.00 6.97 4.07
CA CYS A 226 5.52 8.35 4.12
C CYS A 226 6.89 8.59 3.46
N GLY A 227 7.71 7.56 3.24
CA GLY A 227 9.07 7.68 2.73
C GLY A 227 9.88 6.40 2.93
N GLY A 228 11.18 6.45 2.65
CA GLY A 228 12.07 5.30 2.72
C GLY A 228 11.85 4.33 1.56
N GLY A 229 12.20 3.06 1.76
CA GLY A 229 12.21 2.05 0.70
C GLY A 229 13.34 2.27 -0.32
N LEU A 230 13.35 1.46 -1.37
CA LEU A 230 14.40 1.48 -2.41
C LEU A 230 14.10 2.51 -3.53
N GLY A 231 12.85 2.94 -3.61
CA GLY A 231 12.36 3.78 -4.69
C GLY A 231 12.63 5.27 -4.53
N PRO A 232 12.25 6.08 -5.54
CA PRO A 232 12.48 7.51 -5.56
C PRO A 232 11.59 8.28 -4.57
N ASN A 233 12.21 8.78 -3.50
CA ASN A 233 11.56 9.60 -2.48
C ASN A 233 11.48 11.07 -2.93
N PRO A 234 10.29 11.65 -3.16
CA PRO A 234 10.16 13.05 -3.54
C PRO A 234 10.82 14.01 -2.55
N THR A 235 11.52 15.01 -3.07
CA THR A 235 12.20 16.03 -2.27
C THR A 235 11.55 17.39 -2.46
N ALA A 236 11.73 18.29 -1.48
CA ALA A 236 11.31 19.69 -1.57
C ALA A 236 9.83 19.95 -1.96
N MET A 237 8.91 19.07 -1.55
CA MET A 237 7.48 19.16 -1.88
C MET A 237 6.84 20.52 -1.56
N LEU A 238 7.27 21.18 -0.48
CA LEU A 238 6.79 22.52 -0.13
C LEU A 238 7.20 23.56 -1.18
N ASN A 239 8.47 23.58 -1.59
CA ASN A 239 8.96 24.50 -2.62
C ASN A 239 8.27 24.24 -3.98
N VAL A 240 7.94 22.98 -4.29
CA VAL A 240 7.15 22.64 -5.48
C VAL A 240 5.75 23.24 -5.39
N LEU A 241 5.08 23.12 -4.24
CA LEU A 241 3.76 23.71 -4.03
C LEU A 241 3.80 25.23 -4.08
N GLU A 242 4.79 25.87 -3.44
CA GLU A 242 5.04 27.32 -3.51
C GLU A 242 5.21 27.77 -4.97
N GLY A 243 6.06 27.08 -5.74
CA GLY A 243 6.25 27.40 -7.16
C GLY A 243 4.96 27.28 -7.99
N TRP A 244 4.10 26.33 -7.66
CA TRP A 244 2.79 26.20 -8.32
C TRP A 244 1.85 27.34 -7.94
N VAL A 245 1.74 27.65 -6.65
CA VAL A 245 0.83 28.67 -6.11
C VAL A 245 1.27 30.09 -6.50
N GLU A 246 2.55 30.42 -6.34
CA GLU A 246 3.06 31.79 -6.45
C GLU A 246 3.55 32.14 -7.87
N HIS A 247 3.90 31.13 -8.67
CA HIS A 247 4.52 31.33 -9.98
C HIS A 247 3.85 30.57 -11.12
N GLY A 248 2.72 29.89 -10.87
CA GLY A 248 2.01 29.11 -11.87
C GLY A 248 2.80 27.91 -12.41
N LYS A 249 3.87 27.49 -11.73
CA LYS A 249 4.74 26.37 -12.16
C LYS A 249 4.15 25.03 -11.70
N ALA A 250 3.10 24.60 -12.39
CA ALA A 250 2.40 23.37 -12.06
C ALA A 250 3.28 22.13 -12.36
N PRO A 251 3.59 21.25 -11.38
CA PRO A 251 4.56 20.17 -11.54
C PRO A 251 4.01 19.01 -12.37
N THR A 252 4.69 18.59 -13.43
CA THR A 252 4.38 17.34 -14.15
C THR A 252 5.21 16.16 -13.64
N GLU A 253 6.28 16.47 -12.92
CA GLU A 253 7.24 15.53 -12.31
C GLU A 253 7.71 16.11 -10.97
N LEU A 254 8.18 15.23 -10.08
CA LEU A 254 8.86 15.60 -8.84
C LEU A 254 10.29 15.07 -8.86
N ASP A 255 11.25 15.91 -8.51
CA ASP A 255 12.62 15.47 -8.24
C ASP A 255 12.64 14.61 -6.96
N ALA A 256 13.31 13.47 -7.05
CA ALA A 256 13.31 12.46 -6.01
C ALA A 256 14.65 11.75 -5.94
N VAL A 257 14.96 11.22 -4.74
CA VAL A 257 16.19 10.46 -4.50
C VAL A 257 15.85 9.00 -4.22
N ALA A 258 16.44 8.09 -4.98
CA ALA A 258 16.36 6.65 -4.76
C ALA A 258 17.67 6.16 -4.12
N THR A 259 17.56 5.16 -3.24
CA THR A 259 18.73 4.49 -2.64
C THR A 259 18.61 2.99 -2.90
N ALA A 260 19.48 2.47 -3.76
CA ALA A 260 19.50 1.05 -4.09
C ALA A 260 19.95 0.19 -2.88
N ALA A 261 19.68 -1.11 -2.94
CA ALA A 261 20.00 -2.03 -1.85
C ALA A 261 21.50 -2.09 -1.51
N ASN A 262 22.38 -1.76 -2.46
CA ASN A 262 23.83 -1.68 -2.26
C ASN A 262 24.30 -0.33 -1.67
N GLY A 263 23.38 0.57 -1.34
CA GLY A 263 23.65 1.90 -0.79
C GLY A 263 23.92 2.99 -1.83
N THR A 264 23.91 2.67 -3.12
CA THR A 264 24.08 3.69 -4.18
C THR A 264 22.86 4.59 -4.23
N THR A 265 23.08 5.91 -4.26
CA THR A 265 22.02 6.91 -4.36
C THR A 265 21.96 7.50 -5.76
N GLY A 266 20.76 7.88 -6.21
CA GLY A 266 20.56 8.48 -7.52
C GLY A 266 19.32 9.37 -7.58
N HIS A 267 19.35 10.35 -8.46
CA HIS A 267 18.17 11.18 -8.75
C HIS A 267 17.27 10.49 -9.75
N ARG A 268 15.96 10.52 -9.50
CA ARG A 268 14.92 9.99 -10.38
C ARG A 268 13.71 10.93 -10.35
N SER A 269 12.91 10.92 -11.40
CA SER A 269 11.62 11.63 -11.41
C SER A 269 10.50 10.73 -10.91
N VAL A 270 9.60 11.29 -10.11
CA VAL A 270 8.26 10.71 -9.86
C VAL A 270 7.25 11.41 -10.76
N CYS A 271 6.55 10.63 -11.57
CA CYS A 271 5.62 11.13 -12.57
C CYS A 271 4.25 11.49 -11.97
N MET A 272 3.60 12.51 -12.54
CA MET A 272 2.22 12.80 -12.23
C MET A 272 1.32 11.65 -12.72
N TYR A 273 0.50 11.09 -11.83
CA TYR A 273 -0.46 10.04 -12.15
C TYR A 273 -1.45 10.53 -13.24
N PRO A 274 -1.80 9.71 -14.25
CA PRO A 274 -1.58 8.26 -14.36
C PRO A 274 -0.25 7.82 -14.97
N ALA A 275 0.65 8.76 -15.35
CA ALA A 275 1.95 8.38 -15.88
C ALA A 275 2.81 7.72 -14.81
N SER A 276 3.73 6.88 -15.26
CA SER A 276 4.66 6.12 -14.43
C SER A 276 6.08 6.29 -14.96
N SER A 277 7.07 6.15 -14.07
CA SER A 277 8.47 6.23 -14.45
C SER A 277 8.88 4.90 -15.09
N LYS A 278 9.32 4.94 -16.35
CA LYS A 278 9.79 3.77 -17.10
C LYS A 278 11.26 3.91 -17.43
N TYR A 279 12.04 2.86 -17.16
CA TYR A 279 13.46 2.83 -17.50
C TYR A 279 13.65 2.68 -19.02
N THR A 280 14.51 3.52 -19.60
CA THR A 280 14.77 3.56 -21.05
C THR A 280 16.22 3.21 -21.41
N GLY A 281 17.03 2.81 -20.43
CA GLY A 281 18.45 2.48 -20.60
C GLY A 281 19.40 3.54 -20.04
N GLY A 282 20.66 3.17 -19.82
CA GLY A 282 21.69 4.04 -19.25
C GLY A 282 21.95 3.78 -17.76
N ASP A 283 22.50 4.77 -17.05
CA ASP A 283 22.80 4.64 -15.63
C ASP A 283 21.51 4.78 -14.78
N PRO A 284 21.08 3.74 -14.04
CA PRO A 284 19.83 3.76 -13.26
C PRO A 284 19.86 4.71 -12.05
N THR A 285 20.99 5.37 -11.78
CA THR A 285 21.14 6.41 -10.76
C THR A 285 20.87 7.82 -11.29
N VAL A 286 20.65 7.97 -12.61
CA VAL A 286 20.45 9.26 -13.27
C VAL A 286 19.03 9.38 -13.81
N ALA A 287 18.38 10.52 -13.55
CA ALA A 287 16.99 10.77 -13.94
C ALA A 287 16.73 10.65 -15.45
N SER A 288 17.72 11.01 -16.30
CA SER A 288 17.62 10.91 -17.76
C SER A 288 17.52 9.48 -18.30
N SER A 289 17.75 8.47 -17.46
CA SER A 289 17.58 7.06 -17.82
C SER A 289 16.12 6.60 -17.71
N PHE A 290 15.21 7.50 -17.31
CA PHE A 290 13.80 7.24 -17.14
C PHE A 290 12.95 8.25 -17.92
N THR A 291 11.77 7.82 -18.34
CA THR A 291 10.76 8.67 -18.96
C THR A 291 9.41 8.46 -18.33
N CYS A 292 8.65 9.54 -18.13
CA CYS A 292 7.25 9.43 -17.76
C CYS A 292 6.40 9.02 -18.96
N SER A 293 5.72 7.88 -18.84
CA SER A 293 4.78 7.36 -19.86
C SER A 293 3.59 6.63 -19.25
#